data_AF-A0AAV8CNX5-F1
#
_entry.id   AF-A0AAV8CNX5-F1
#
_cell.length_a   1.000
_cell.length_b   1.000
_cell.length_c   1.000
_cell.angle_alpha   90.00
_cell.angle_beta   90.00
_cell.angle_gamma   90.00
#
_symmetry.space_group_name_H-M   'P 1'
#
loop_
_entity.id
_entity.type
_entity.pdbx_description
1 polymer ?
#
loop_
_entity_poly.entity_id
_entity_poly.type
_entity_poly.pdbx_seq_one_letter_code
_entity_poly.pdbx_strand_id
1 'polypeptide(L)'
;MRNVSGFYLGGFGLGESIEERSALLNAVTNILPEEKIRFVSRLGLPEEVLQGVAAGIDLFDSTYIYHLTLGGFALVFPLDILGEAPEALLRNSSNDYTKINLHATIYRKDTSPIVDKCSCYTCQNHTRAYLNHLLNVHEMLAQILLEIHNTHHYLGFFRSIRRALMQEKFELFRERFMESRRVHLTEAVPYS
;
A
#
# COMPACT_ATOMS: atom_id res chain seq x y z
N MET A 1 1.56 18.47 30.56
CA MET A 1 0.90 18.31 29.25
C MET A 1 -0.57 18.70 29.36
N ARG A 2 -1.19 19.25 28.30
CA ARG A 2 -2.63 19.52 28.28
C ARG A 2 -3.43 18.21 28.34
N ASN A 3 -4.60 18.21 28.96
CA ASN A 3 -5.47 17.04 29.03
C ASN A 3 -6.25 16.85 27.72
N VAL A 4 -5.62 16.19 26.74
CA VAL A 4 -6.19 15.86 25.42
C VAL A 4 -6.38 14.35 25.27
N SER A 5 -7.30 13.94 24.38
CA SER A 5 -7.61 12.51 24.14
C SER A 5 -6.61 11.78 23.25
N GLY A 6 -5.76 12.50 22.53
CA GLY A 6 -4.78 11.95 21.59
C GLY A 6 -3.94 13.05 20.96
N PHE A 7 -2.98 12.65 20.12
CA PHE A 7 -2.03 13.54 19.46
C PHE A 7 -2.12 13.40 17.95
N TYR A 8 -2.23 14.55 17.29
CA TYR A 8 -2.06 14.64 15.84
C TYR A 8 -0.61 14.98 15.52
N LEU A 9 0.02 14.13 14.72
CA LEU A 9 1.37 14.30 14.20
C LEU A 9 1.26 14.81 12.76
N GLY A 10 1.56 16.09 12.57
CA GLY A 10 1.64 16.73 11.26
C GLY A 10 3.09 16.98 10.83
N GLY A 11 3.26 17.41 9.58
CA GLY A 11 4.58 17.76 9.02
C GLY A 11 5.32 16.61 8.33
N PHE A 12 4.66 15.47 8.16
CA PHE A 12 5.17 14.32 7.41
C PHE A 12 4.60 14.27 5.98
N GLY A 13 5.27 13.55 5.07
CA GLY A 13 4.88 13.44 3.67
C GLY A 13 5.18 14.70 2.84
N LEU A 14 6.24 15.44 3.21
CA LEU A 14 6.67 16.68 2.55
C LEU A 14 7.96 16.51 1.71
N GLY A 15 8.38 15.27 1.50
CA GLY A 15 9.59 14.93 0.73
C GLY A 15 10.77 14.52 1.60
N GLU A 16 10.55 14.26 2.90
CA GLU A 16 11.57 13.69 3.77
C GLU A 16 11.98 12.28 3.32
N SER A 17 13.27 11.95 3.51
CA SER A 17 13.77 10.60 3.29
C SER A 17 13.14 9.60 4.26
N ILE A 18 13.28 8.32 3.92
CA ILE A 18 12.82 7.19 4.72
C ILE A 18 13.48 7.21 6.11
N GLU A 19 14.77 7.57 6.16
CA GLU A 19 15.59 7.62 7.36
C GLU A 19 15.19 8.81 8.25
N GLU A 20 15.04 10.01 7.67
CA GLU A 20 14.60 11.21 8.39
C GLU A 20 13.20 11.03 8.98
N ARG A 21 12.27 10.47 8.21
CA ARG A 21 10.91 10.18 8.68
C ARG A 21 10.92 9.29 9.91
N SER A 22 11.69 8.20 9.84
CA SER A 22 11.81 7.24 10.94
C SER A 22 12.40 7.90 12.18
N ALA A 23 13.47 8.67 12.03
CA ALA A 23 14.11 9.38 13.13
C ALA A 23 13.16 10.39 13.80
N LEU A 24 12.43 11.18 13.00
CA LEU A 24 11.47 12.17 13.48
C LEU A 24 10.27 11.51 14.17
N LEU A 25 9.69 10.47 13.59
CA LEU A 25 8.58 9.74 14.20
C LEU A 25 9.00 9.19 15.57
N ASN A 26 10.13 8.49 15.66
CA ASN A 26 10.62 7.93 16.92
C ASN A 26 10.92 9.01 17.96
N ALA A 27 11.56 10.12 17.56
CA ALA A 27 11.85 11.23 18.47
C ALA A 27 10.57 11.82 19.07
N VAL A 28 9.49 11.91 18.28
CA VAL A 28 8.19 12.40 18.73
C VAL A 28 7.46 11.36 19.55
N THR A 29 7.33 10.12 19.09
CA THR A 29 6.50 9.10 19.76
C THR A 29 7.08 8.66 21.10
N ASN A 30 8.41 8.69 21.27
CA ASN A 30 9.08 8.35 22.54
C ASN A 30 8.75 9.31 23.70
N ILE A 31 8.31 10.53 23.42
CA ILE A 31 7.92 11.50 24.46
C ILE A 31 6.41 11.58 24.68
N LEU A 32 5.62 10.90 23.83
CA LEU A 32 4.16 10.89 23.92
C LEU A 32 3.66 9.75 24.81
N PRO A 33 2.70 10.00 25.71
CA PRO A 33 2.11 8.97 26.55
C PRO A 33 1.59 7.78 25.73
N GLU A 34 1.91 6.56 26.17
CA GLU A 34 1.59 5.30 25.47
C GLU A 34 0.10 4.99 25.45
N GLU A 35 -0.64 5.44 26.46
CA GLU A 35 -2.08 5.20 26.59
C GLU A 35 -2.93 6.09 25.67
N LYS A 36 -2.31 7.02 24.95
CA LYS A 36 -3.00 7.99 24.10
C LYS A 36 -2.79 7.71 22.62
N ILE A 37 -3.88 7.82 21.86
CA ILE A 37 -3.89 7.61 20.41
C ILE A 37 -2.95 8.59 19.72
N ARG A 38 -2.12 8.07 18.82
CA ARG A 38 -1.24 8.81 17.93
C ARG A 38 -1.76 8.72 16.49
N PHE A 39 -2.15 9.86 15.95
CA PHE A 39 -2.74 9.99 14.61
C PHE A 39 -1.79 10.74 13.69
N VAL A 40 -1.53 10.20 12.49
CA VAL A 40 -0.73 10.86 11.45
C VAL A 40 -1.57 11.08 10.19
N SER A 41 -1.40 12.23 9.55
CA SER A 41 -1.96 12.48 8.22
C SER A 41 -0.85 12.50 7.17
N ARG A 42 -1.21 12.14 5.94
CA ARG A 42 -0.38 12.12 4.71
C ARG A 42 0.62 10.97 4.56
N LEU A 43 0.74 10.09 5.53
CA LEU A 43 1.47 8.83 5.33
C LEU A 43 0.53 7.81 4.68
N GLY A 44 0.82 7.47 3.43
CA GLY A 44 -0.10 6.73 2.56
C GLY A 44 0.53 5.60 1.77
N LEU A 45 1.83 5.68 1.49
CA LEU A 45 2.50 4.56 0.87
C LEU A 45 2.56 3.39 1.86
N PRO A 46 2.41 2.14 1.41
CA PRO A 46 2.50 0.98 2.30
C PRO A 46 3.76 0.97 3.18
N GLU A 47 4.91 1.35 2.63
CA GLU A 47 6.18 1.50 3.37
C GLU A 47 6.14 2.60 4.44
N GLU A 48 5.49 3.73 4.16
CA GLU A 48 5.31 4.82 5.12
C GLU A 48 4.42 4.38 6.27
N VAL A 49 3.33 3.66 5.96
CA VAL A 49 2.45 3.09 6.97
C VAL A 49 3.21 2.11 7.84
N LEU A 50 4.02 1.22 7.27
CA LEU A 50 4.82 0.27 8.06
C LEU A 50 5.82 0.97 8.97
N GLN A 51 6.45 2.04 8.50
CA GLN A 51 7.32 2.87 9.36
C GLN A 51 6.54 3.55 10.48
N GLY A 52 5.37 4.11 10.18
CA GLY A 52 4.49 4.72 11.18
C GLY A 52 4.07 3.71 12.24
N VAL A 53 3.63 2.52 11.84
CA VAL A 53 3.25 1.44 12.77
C VAL A 53 4.44 1.03 13.63
N ALA A 54 5.62 0.86 13.02
CA ALA A 54 6.85 0.53 13.76
C ALA A 54 7.25 1.61 14.79
N ALA A 55 6.94 2.87 14.51
CA ALA A 55 7.18 3.99 15.42
C ALA A 55 6.06 4.20 16.46
N GLY A 56 5.00 3.37 16.45
CA GLY A 56 3.90 3.42 17.41
C GLY A 56 2.73 4.34 17.03
N ILE A 57 2.52 4.60 15.73
CA ILE A 57 1.35 5.32 15.22
C ILE A 57 0.13 4.37 15.14
N ASP A 58 -1.03 4.85 15.58
CA ASP A 58 -2.26 4.07 15.68
C ASP A 58 -3.23 4.32 14.52
N LEU A 59 -3.32 5.57 14.06
CA LEU A 59 -4.28 6.03 13.06
C LEU A 59 -3.60 6.75 11.90
N PHE A 60 -4.08 6.46 10.69
CA PHE A 60 -3.55 6.99 9.44
C PHE A 60 -4.67 7.61 8.63
N ASP A 61 -4.41 8.81 8.10
CA ASP A 61 -5.24 9.48 7.10
C ASP A 61 -4.39 9.75 5.86
N SER A 62 -4.91 9.41 4.67
CA SER A 62 -4.18 9.56 3.42
C SER A 62 -5.09 9.65 2.20
N THR A 63 -4.68 10.47 1.23
CA THR A 63 -5.26 10.56 -0.10
C THR A 63 -4.65 9.57 -1.10
N TYR A 64 -3.75 8.68 -0.66
CA TYR A 64 -3.00 7.77 -1.51
C TYR A 64 -3.87 6.95 -2.46
N ILE A 65 -4.94 6.34 -1.92
CA ILE A 65 -5.86 5.49 -2.70
C ILE A 65 -6.56 6.29 -3.80
N TYR A 66 -7.06 7.47 -3.45
CA TYR A 66 -7.68 8.38 -4.40
C TYR A 66 -6.74 8.73 -5.56
N HIS A 67 -5.47 9.07 -5.26
CA HIS A 67 -4.49 9.41 -6.30
C HIS A 67 -4.14 8.23 -7.19
N LEU A 68 -4.05 7.01 -6.63
CA LEU A 68 -3.84 5.80 -7.44
C LEU A 68 -5.01 5.54 -8.38
N THR A 69 -6.23 5.59 -7.85
CA THR A 69 -7.46 5.38 -8.61
C THR A 69 -7.53 6.36 -9.78
N LEU A 70 -7.34 7.66 -9.52
CA LEU A 70 -7.31 8.69 -10.57
C LEU A 70 -6.27 8.43 -11.66
N GLY A 71 -5.09 7.93 -11.28
CA GLY A 71 -4.03 7.58 -12.22
C GLY A 71 -4.27 6.26 -12.98
N GLY A 72 -5.38 5.56 -12.75
CA GLY A 72 -5.68 4.27 -13.35
C GLY A 72 -4.84 3.12 -12.77
N PHE A 73 -4.30 3.29 -11.56
CA PHE A 73 -3.51 2.29 -10.88
C PHE A 73 -4.36 1.41 -9.97
N ALA A 74 -4.11 0.11 -10.00
CA ALA A 74 -4.69 -0.85 -9.08
C ALA A 74 -3.62 -1.49 -8.19
N LEU A 75 -3.88 -1.57 -6.88
CA LEU A 75 -2.99 -2.22 -5.92
C LEU A 75 -2.98 -3.74 -6.12
N VAL A 76 -1.79 -4.35 -6.11
CA VAL A 76 -1.62 -5.80 -6.34
C VAL A 76 -0.62 -6.48 -5.39
N PHE A 77 0.00 -5.74 -4.47
CA PHE A 77 0.96 -6.33 -3.53
C PHE A 77 0.31 -7.45 -2.70
N PRO A 78 1.08 -8.49 -2.32
CA PRO A 78 0.57 -9.60 -1.52
C PRO A 78 0.13 -9.12 -0.13
N LEU A 79 -1.05 -9.58 0.30
CA LEU A 79 -1.57 -9.32 1.65
C LEU A 79 -1.11 -10.38 2.65
N ASP A 80 -0.95 -11.64 2.20
CA ASP A 80 -0.43 -12.72 3.04
C ASP A 80 1.07 -12.95 2.79
N ILE A 81 1.89 -12.15 3.47
CA ILE A 81 3.36 -12.16 3.33
C ILE A 81 4.02 -13.16 4.29
N LEU A 82 3.28 -13.59 5.31
CA LEU A 82 3.76 -14.54 6.32
C LEU A 82 3.52 -16.00 5.90
N GLY A 83 2.62 -16.25 4.94
CA GLY A 83 2.47 -17.56 4.29
C GLY A 83 3.67 -17.94 3.43
N GLU A 84 3.62 -19.15 2.85
CA GLU A 84 4.55 -19.55 1.80
C GLU A 84 4.47 -18.53 0.66
N ALA A 85 5.54 -17.75 0.48
CA ALA A 85 5.63 -16.81 -0.62
C ALA A 85 5.37 -17.58 -1.91
N PRO A 86 4.33 -17.25 -2.70
CA PRO A 86 4.16 -17.89 -3.98
C PRO A 86 5.42 -17.59 -4.78
N GLU A 87 6.10 -18.64 -5.24
CA GLU A 87 7.26 -18.56 -6.16
C GLU A 87 6.95 -17.70 -7.41
N ALA A 88 5.66 -17.43 -7.66
CA ALA A 88 5.15 -16.47 -8.64
C ALA A 88 5.58 -15.00 -8.40
N LEU A 89 5.97 -14.59 -7.18
CA LEU A 89 6.46 -13.23 -6.90
C LEU A 89 7.88 -12.98 -7.43
N LEU A 90 8.61 -14.03 -7.83
CA LEU A 90 10.00 -13.96 -8.26
C LEU A 90 10.18 -14.04 -9.79
N ARG A 91 9.10 -14.16 -10.56
CA ARG A 91 9.17 -14.32 -12.02
C ARG A 91 8.42 -13.18 -12.70
N ASN A 92 9.10 -12.05 -12.95
CA ASN A 92 8.96 -11.19 -14.15
C ASN A 92 9.65 -9.81 -13.95
N SER A 93 10.90 -9.67 -14.40
CA SER A 93 11.65 -8.41 -14.35
C SER A 93 10.87 -7.18 -14.82
N SER A 94 11.10 -6.05 -14.14
CA SER A 94 10.90 -4.63 -14.54
C SER A 94 9.68 -3.80 -14.08
N ASN A 95 8.67 -4.34 -13.37
CA ASN A 95 7.53 -3.52 -12.90
C ASN A 95 7.45 -3.36 -11.38
N ASP A 96 6.89 -2.24 -10.91
CA ASP A 96 6.54 -2.04 -9.49
C ASP A 96 5.46 -3.06 -9.06
N TYR A 97 5.84 -4.04 -8.25
CA TYR A 97 4.95 -5.13 -7.81
C TYR A 97 3.88 -4.70 -6.80
N THR A 98 3.84 -3.42 -6.41
CA THR A 98 2.76 -2.94 -5.54
C THR A 98 1.52 -2.52 -6.27
N LYS A 99 1.66 -2.12 -7.54
CA LYS A 99 0.55 -1.56 -8.31
C LYS A 99 0.74 -1.79 -9.80
N ILE A 100 -0.35 -1.98 -10.51
CA ILE A 100 -0.36 -2.06 -11.97
C ILE A 100 -1.07 -0.86 -12.56
N ASN A 101 -0.58 -0.34 -13.69
CA ASN A 101 -1.27 0.69 -14.46
C ASN A 101 -2.24 0.04 -15.46
N LEU A 102 -3.53 0.11 -15.19
CA LEU A 102 -4.55 -0.51 -16.04
C LEU A 102 -4.84 0.27 -17.33
N HIS A 103 -4.23 1.43 -17.57
CA HIS A 103 -4.19 2.03 -18.91
C HIS A 103 -3.29 1.25 -19.87
N ALA A 104 -2.31 0.49 -19.36
CA ALA A 104 -1.31 -0.16 -20.18
C ALA A 104 -1.94 -1.18 -21.15
N THR A 105 -1.53 -1.12 -22.42
CA THR A 105 -2.09 -1.92 -23.51
C THR A 105 -1.92 -3.43 -23.31
N ILE A 106 -0.96 -3.85 -22.48
CA ILE A 106 -0.74 -5.25 -22.08
C ILE A 106 -1.99 -5.88 -21.46
N TYR A 107 -2.85 -5.08 -20.81
CA TYR A 107 -4.06 -5.56 -20.14
C TYR A 107 -5.28 -5.63 -21.07
N ARG A 108 -5.20 -5.15 -22.32
CA ARG A 108 -6.35 -5.05 -23.24
C ARG A 108 -7.08 -6.38 -23.50
N LYS A 109 -6.37 -7.50 -23.40
CA LYS A 109 -6.91 -8.85 -23.61
C LYS A 109 -6.83 -9.73 -22.36
N ASP A 110 -6.42 -9.17 -21.23
CA ASP A 110 -6.27 -9.90 -19.99
C ASP A 110 -7.64 -10.11 -19.32
N THR A 111 -8.17 -11.33 -19.42
CA THR A 111 -9.47 -11.69 -18.84
C THR A 111 -9.40 -12.15 -17.38
N SER A 112 -8.22 -12.07 -16.75
CA SER A 112 -8.08 -12.33 -15.31
C SER A 112 -8.59 -11.15 -14.47
N PRO A 113 -8.94 -11.37 -13.19
CA PRO A 113 -9.26 -10.30 -12.25
C PRO A 113 -8.02 -9.45 -11.93
N ILE A 114 -8.18 -8.30 -11.26
CA ILE A 114 -7.03 -7.48 -10.85
C ILE A 114 -6.07 -8.29 -9.98
N VAL A 115 -6.60 -8.95 -8.94
CA VAL A 115 -5.85 -9.83 -8.04
C VAL A 115 -6.61 -11.15 -7.90
N ASP A 116 -5.92 -12.27 -8.09
CA ASP A 116 -6.51 -13.59 -7.93
C ASP A 116 -6.99 -13.79 -6.49
N LYS A 117 -8.19 -14.40 -6.35
CA LYS A 117 -8.84 -14.65 -5.05
C LYS A 117 -9.18 -13.39 -4.24
N CYS A 118 -9.10 -12.19 -4.79
CA CYS A 118 -9.59 -10.98 -4.14
C CYS A 118 -11.13 -11.01 -4.03
N SER A 119 -11.65 -10.70 -2.85
CA SER A 119 -13.09 -10.72 -2.55
C SER A 119 -13.82 -9.40 -2.80
N CYS A 120 -13.18 -8.40 -3.41
CA CYS A 120 -13.84 -7.14 -3.76
C CYS A 120 -14.82 -7.34 -4.92
N TYR A 121 -15.85 -6.50 -4.99
CA TYR A 121 -16.84 -6.57 -6.07
C TYR A 121 -16.19 -6.52 -7.46
N THR A 122 -15.19 -5.66 -7.64
CA THR A 122 -14.49 -5.52 -8.92
C THR A 122 -13.81 -6.81 -9.36
N CYS A 123 -13.03 -7.46 -8.48
CA CYS A 123 -12.33 -8.70 -8.82
C CYS A 123 -13.28 -9.89 -9.00
N GLN A 124 -14.46 -9.87 -8.36
CA GLN A 124 -15.44 -10.95 -8.49
C GLN A 124 -16.25 -10.87 -9.79
N ASN A 125 -16.40 -9.68 -10.38
CA ASN A 125 -17.35 -9.44 -11.47
C ASN A 125 -16.71 -8.90 -12.76
N HIS A 126 -15.47 -8.41 -12.69
CA HIS A 126 -14.83 -7.70 -13.80
C HIS A 126 -13.38 -8.16 -14.02
N THR A 127 -12.89 -7.93 -15.23
CA THR A 127 -11.55 -8.32 -15.68
C THR A 127 -10.64 -7.11 -15.85
N ARG A 128 -9.33 -7.33 -15.88
CA ARG A 128 -8.35 -6.29 -16.22
C ARG A 128 -8.60 -5.70 -17.62
N ALA A 129 -8.99 -6.51 -18.59
CA ALA A 129 -9.37 -6.06 -19.93
C ALA A 129 -10.59 -5.13 -19.93
N TYR A 130 -11.60 -5.45 -19.11
CA TYR A 130 -12.78 -4.61 -18.98
C TYR A 130 -12.42 -3.25 -18.36
N LEU A 131 -11.64 -3.24 -17.29
CA LEU A 131 -11.16 -2.00 -16.67
C LEU A 131 -10.27 -1.18 -17.62
N ASN A 132 -9.34 -1.84 -18.32
CA ASN A 132 -8.52 -1.20 -19.35
C ASN A 132 -9.38 -0.54 -20.43
N HIS A 133 -10.42 -1.22 -20.89
CA HIS A 133 -11.37 -0.65 -21.85
C HIS A 133 -12.04 0.60 -21.29
N LEU A 134 -12.70 0.52 -20.13
CA LEU A 134 -13.40 1.64 -19.51
C LEU A 134 -12.49 2.85 -19.29
N LEU A 135 -11.26 2.63 -18.78
CA LEU A 135 -10.26 3.66 -18.57
C LEU A 135 -9.87 4.38 -19.87
N ASN A 136 -9.67 3.62 -20.96
CA ASN A 136 -9.25 4.18 -22.25
C ASN A 136 -10.38 4.83 -23.04
N VAL A 137 -11.65 4.51 -22.75
CA VAL A 137 -12.80 5.24 -23.29
C VAL A 137 -13.32 6.34 -22.37
N HIS A 138 -12.59 6.65 -21.29
CA HIS A 138 -12.92 7.68 -20.30
C HIS A 138 -14.30 7.51 -19.64
N GLU A 139 -14.70 6.27 -19.38
CA GLU A 139 -15.94 5.96 -18.67
C GLU A 139 -15.74 6.04 -17.15
N MET A 140 -16.65 6.74 -16.46
CA MET A 140 -16.54 7.04 -15.02
C MET A 140 -16.64 5.80 -14.12
N LEU A 141 -17.32 4.75 -14.55
CA LEU A 141 -17.41 3.44 -13.89
C LEU A 141 -16.02 2.84 -13.66
N ALA A 142 -15.04 3.12 -14.52
CA ALA A 142 -13.66 2.68 -14.30
C ALA A 142 -13.14 3.13 -12.92
N GLN A 143 -13.36 4.39 -12.58
CA GLN A 143 -12.89 4.99 -11.34
C GLN A 143 -13.63 4.41 -10.13
N ILE A 144 -14.94 4.18 -10.25
CA ILE A 144 -15.74 3.55 -9.20
C ILE A 144 -15.23 2.13 -8.91
N LEU A 145 -15.02 1.33 -9.95
CA LEU A 145 -14.55 -0.05 -9.81
C LEU A 145 -13.12 -0.12 -9.27
N LEU A 146 -12.24 0.79 -9.69
CA LEU A 146 -10.88 0.89 -9.14
C LEU A 146 -10.89 1.29 -7.68
N GLU A 147 -11.72 2.27 -7.28
CA GLU A 147 -11.81 2.72 -5.89
C GLU A 147 -12.28 1.60 -4.96
N ILE A 148 -13.28 0.83 -5.40
CA ILE A 148 -13.77 -0.35 -4.67
C ILE A 148 -12.62 -1.35 -4.44
N HIS A 149 -11.84 -1.63 -5.48
CA HIS A 149 -10.70 -2.56 -5.36
C HIS A 149 -9.61 -2.01 -4.46
N ASN A 150 -9.12 -0.79 -4.74
CA ASN A 150 -8.00 -0.20 -4.02
C ASN A 150 -8.32 -0.01 -2.53
N THR A 151 -9.51 0.46 -2.20
CA THR A 151 -9.96 0.58 -0.81
C THR A 151 -10.04 -0.78 -0.13
N HIS A 152 -10.64 -1.78 -0.78
CA HIS A 152 -10.72 -3.13 -0.23
C HIS A 152 -9.34 -3.74 0.05
N HIS A 153 -8.42 -3.58 -0.90
CA HIS A 153 -7.06 -4.10 -0.84
C HIS A 153 -6.26 -3.42 0.27
N TYR A 154 -6.36 -2.10 0.37
CA TYR A 154 -5.65 -1.31 1.37
C TYR A 154 -6.18 -1.55 2.80
N LEU A 155 -7.49 -1.73 2.96
CA LEU A 155 -8.04 -2.20 4.24
C LEU A 155 -7.57 -3.63 4.58
N GLY A 156 -7.38 -4.48 3.56
CA GLY A 156 -6.77 -5.80 3.69
C GLY A 156 -5.31 -5.75 4.16
N PHE A 157 -4.55 -4.75 3.70
CA PHE A 157 -3.20 -4.49 4.17
C PHE A 157 -3.17 -4.17 5.67
N PHE A 158 -4.03 -3.24 6.13
CA PHE A 158 -4.15 -2.94 7.56
C PHE A 158 -4.62 -4.14 8.39
N ARG A 159 -5.49 -5.01 7.86
CA ARG A 159 -5.85 -6.28 8.53
C ARG A 159 -4.63 -7.20 8.68
N SER A 160 -3.79 -7.26 7.66
CA SER A 160 -2.59 -8.10 7.63
C SER A 160 -1.52 -7.59 8.61
N ILE A 161 -1.33 -6.27 8.69
CA ILE A 161 -0.49 -5.62 9.69
C ILE A 161 -0.95 -6.00 11.11
N ARG A 162 -2.25 -5.83 11.41
CA ARG A 162 -2.80 -6.18 12.72
C ARG A 162 -2.60 -7.66 13.06
N ARG A 163 -2.81 -8.55 12.09
CA ARG A 163 -2.54 -9.99 12.26
C ARG A 163 -1.07 -10.26 12.58
N ALA A 164 -0.14 -9.60 11.89
CA ALA A 164 1.29 -9.74 12.12
C ALA A 164 1.71 -9.24 13.51
N LEU A 165 1.15 -8.11 13.97
CA LEU A 165 1.36 -7.59 15.33
C LEU A 165 0.86 -8.57 16.39
N MET A 166 -0.35 -9.11 16.25
CA MET A 166 -0.92 -10.11 17.18
C MET A 166 -0.13 -11.42 17.24
N GLN A 167 0.63 -11.74 16.19
CA GLN A 167 1.46 -12.93 16.10
C GLN A 167 2.93 -12.67 16.46
N GLU A 168 3.28 -11.46 16.91
CA GLU A 168 4.66 -11.04 17.18
C GLU A 168 5.60 -11.20 15.96
N LYS A 169 5.04 -11.13 14.74
CA LYS A 169 5.73 -11.32 13.44
C LYS A 169 5.76 -10.05 12.60
N PHE A 170 5.49 -8.89 13.20
CA PHE A 170 5.42 -7.62 12.47
C PHE A 170 6.74 -7.25 11.79
N GLU A 171 7.89 -7.44 12.46
CA GLU A 171 9.19 -7.14 11.87
C GLU A 171 9.48 -8.01 10.64
N LEU A 172 9.23 -9.32 10.73
CA LEU A 172 9.34 -10.23 9.60
C LEU A 172 8.40 -9.84 8.44
N PHE A 173 7.16 -9.45 8.76
CA PHE A 173 6.20 -8.97 7.77
C PHE A 173 6.72 -7.71 7.05
N ARG A 174 7.25 -6.75 7.82
CA ARG A 174 7.81 -5.50 7.31
C ARG A 174 9.04 -5.75 6.42
N GLU A 175 9.98 -6.57 6.87
CA GLU A 175 11.18 -6.92 6.11
C GLU A 175 10.84 -7.58 4.78
N ARG A 176 9.98 -8.61 4.78
CA ARG A 176 9.54 -9.29 3.56
C ARG A 176 8.80 -8.35 2.60
N PHE A 177 7.95 -7.46 3.13
CA PHE A 177 7.29 -6.44 2.30
C PHE A 177 8.33 -5.53 1.61
N MET A 178 9.33 -5.06 2.35
CA MET A 178 10.38 -4.18 1.82
C MET A 178 11.31 -4.90 0.83
N GLU A 179 11.64 -6.18 1.08
CA GLU A 179 12.41 -7.00 0.14
C GLU A 179 11.69 -7.20 -1.18
N SER A 180 10.38 -7.48 -1.13
CA SER A 180 9.53 -7.60 -2.32
C SER A 180 9.46 -6.33 -3.16
N ARG A 181 9.94 -5.19 -2.62
CA ARG A 181 10.12 -3.92 -3.32
C ARG A 181 11.55 -3.66 -3.79
N ARG A 182 12.56 -4.01 -2.97
CA ARG A 182 13.98 -3.74 -3.26
C ARG A 182 14.53 -4.56 -4.41
N VAL A 183 14.12 -5.83 -4.55
CA VAL A 183 14.53 -6.71 -5.66
C VAL A 183 14.26 -6.07 -7.02
N HIS A 184 13.29 -5.16 -7.11
CA HIS A 184 12.87 -4.53 -8.36
C HIS A 184 13.44 -3.12 -8.59
N LEU A 185 14.02 -2.48 -7.57
CA LEU A 185 14.78 -1.23 -7.74
C LEU A 185 16.20 -1.48 -8.25
N THR A 186 16.79 -2.63 -7.94
CA THR A 186 18.14 -3.01 -8.40
C THR A 186 18.19 -3.52 -9.84
N GLU A 187 17.06 -3.88 -10.45
CA GLU A 187 16.98 -4.29 -11.87
C GLU A 187 16.61 -3.15 -12.83
N ALA A 188 16.23 -1.98 -12.31
CA ALA A 188 15.92 -0.79 -13.09
C ALA A 188 17.02 0.27 -12.86
N VAL A 189 17.92 0.38 -13.84
CA VAL A 189 19.05 1.34 -14.02
C VAL A 189 20.43 0.69 -13.84
N PRO A 190 21.09 0.24 -14.94
CA PRO A 190 22.54 0.28 -14.99
C PRO A 190 22.96 1.76 -15.10
N TYR A 191 23.83 2.19 -14.19
CA TYR A 191 24.61 3.41 -14.39
C TYR A 191 25.43 3.25 -15.68
N SER A 192 25.06 4.00 -16.72
CA SER A 192 25.92 4.34 -17.86
C SER A 192 25.45 5.64 -18.48
#